data_AF-B5TLV0-F1
#
_entry.id   AF-B5TLV0-F1
#
_cell.length_a   1.000
_cell.length_b   1.000
_cell.length_c   1.000
_cell.angle_alpha   90.00
_cell.angle_beta   90.00
_cell.angle_gamma   90.00
#
_symmetry.space_group_name_H-M   'P 1'
#
loop_
_entity.id
_entity.type
_entity.pdbx_description
1 polymer ?
#
loop_
_entity_poly.entity_id
_entity_poly.type
_entity_poly.pdbx_seq_one_letter_code
_entity_poly.pdbx_strand_id
1 'polypeptide(L)'
;GFSNVEALDLVLQDKTGGKLDKFSGVSQSFIGELMKRPEIAVAFTSFKADYPQLQLDINDEKANQLGVNVKDILQTMQTYFGSAQASDFNRFGKYYRVVVQADIADRADPSSIDRVFVKNKT
;
A
#
# COMPACT_ATOMS: atom_id res chain seq x y z
N GLY A 1 -0.49 5.72 -25.63
CA GLY A 1 -0.60 6.73 -24.55
C GLY A 1 0.48 7.77 -24.71
N PHE A 2 0.52 8.81 -23.88
CA PHE A 2 1.58 9.83 -23.94
C PHE A 2 2.94 9.23 -23.58
N SER A 3 3.70 8.78 -24.59
CA SER A 3 5.09 8.38 -24.47
C SER A 3 5.89 9.00 -25.61
N ASN A 4 7.07 9.52 -25.31
CA ASN A 4 7.98 10.17 -26.26
C ASN A 4 8.83 9.14 -27.04
N VAL A 5 8.37 7.89 -27.07
CA VAL A 5 9.04 6.74 -27.68
C VAL A 5 8.03 6.10 -28.63
N GLU A 6 8.39 5.92 -29.89
CA GLU A 6 7.67 5.06 -30.82
C GLU A 6 7.79 3.61 -30.36
N ALA A 7 7.01 3.24 -29.34
CA ALA A 7 6.98 1.92 -28.75
C ALA A 7 5.57 1.33 -28.86
N LEU A 8 5.50 0.00 -28.91
CA LEU A 8 4.25 -0.74 -28.87
C LEU A 8 3.80 -0.89 -27.42
N ASP A 9 2.62 -0.37 -27.10
CA ASP A 9 1.96 -0.58 -25.80
C ASP A 9 1.05 -1.82 -25.86
N LEU A 10 1.22 -2.74 -24.91
CA LEU A 10 0.36 -3.92 -24.75
C LEU A 10 -0.21 -3.98 -23.33
N VAL A 11 -1.48 -4.34 -23.22
CA VAL A 11 -2.17 -4.51 -21.93
C VAL A 11 -2.50 -5.99 -21.75
N LEU A 12 -1.81 -6.62 -20.80
CA LEU A 12 -2.12 -7.98 -20.38
C LEU A 12 -3.20 -7.95 -19.30
N GLN A 13 -4.26 -8.76 -19.44
CA GLN A 13 -5.39 -8.77 -18.52
C GLN A 13 -5.65 -10.19 -17.99
N ASP A 14 -5.68 -10.34 -16.67
CA ASP A 14 -6.26 -11.51 -16.01
C ASP A 14 -7.78 -11.32 -15.84
N LYS A 15 -8.58 -12.25 -16.35
CA LYS A 15 -10.05 -12.25 -16.24
C LYS A 15 -10.58 -13.25 -15.21
N THR A 16 -9.69 -13.93 -14.49
CA THR A 16 -10.04 -15.00 -13.56
C THR A 16 -10.21 -14.54 -12.11
N GLY A 17 -9.71 -13.35 -11.77
CA GLY A 17 -9.64 -12.88 -10.38
C GLY A 17 -8.71 -13.72 -9.51
N GLY A 18 -7.71 -14.38 -10.11
CA GLY A 18 -6.78 -15.27 -9.43
C GLY A 18 -5.71 -14.55 -8.60
N LYS A 19 -4.76 -15.33 -8.06
CA LYS A 19 -3.63 -14.80 -7.28
C LYS A 19 -2.72 -13.94 -8.15
N LEU A 20 -2.31 -12.77 -7.63
CA LEU A 20 -1.42 -11.84 -8.31
C LEU A 20 -0.06 -12.45 -8.66
N ASP A 21 0.49 -13.33 -7.82
CA ASP A 21 1.77 -14.02 -8.07
C ASP A 21 1.72 -14.88 -9.35
N LYS A 22 0.59 -15.56 -9.56
CA LYS A 22 0.38 -16.37 -10.76
C LYS A 22 0.37 -15.47 -12.00
N PHE A 23 -0.35 -14.35 -11.93
CA PHE A 23 -0.38 -13.38 -13.01
C PHE A 23 0.99 -12.73 -13.26
N SER A 24 1.78 -12.51 -12.21
CA SER A 24 3.15 -12.02 -12.31
C SER A 24 4.04 -12.99 -13.07
N GLY A 25 3.96 -14.30 -12.76
CA GLY A 25 4.68 -15.34 -13.48
C GLY A 25 4.28 -15.43 -14.96
N VAL A 26 2.98 -15.31 -15.29
CA VAL A 26 2.50 -15.25 -16.67
C VAL A 26 3.03 -14.01 -17.39
N SER A 27 2.99 -12.85 -16.74
CA SER A 27 3.49 -11.58 -17.30
C SER A 27 4.99 -11.65 -17.60
N GLN A 28 5.79 -12.20 -16.68
CA GLN A 28 7.22 -12.37 -16.85
C GLN A 28 7.54 -13.37 -17.97
N SER A 29 6.78 -14.46 -18.07
CA SER A 29 6.90 -15.43 -19.17
C SER A 29 6.59 -14.79 -20.51
N PHE A 30 5.53 -13.98 -20.58
CA PHE A 30 5.15 -13.25 -21.78
C PHE A 30 6.26 -12.28 -22.24
N ILE A 31 6.83 -11.49 -21.32
CA ILE A 31 7.99 -10.64 -21.61
C ILE A 31 9.19 -11.47 -22.06
N GLY A 32 9.46 -12.60 -21.41
CA GLY A 32 10.54 -13.51 -21.78
C GLY A 32 10.40 -14.06 -23.20
N GLU A 33 9.19 -14.41 -23.64
CA GLU A 33 8.94 -14.82 -25.02
C GLU A 33 9.09 -13.67 -26.03
N LEU A 34 8.69 -12.45 -25.67
CA LEU A 34 8.92 -11.28 -26.53
C LEU A 34 10.41 -10.99 -26.72
N MET A 35 11.21 -11.12 -25.66
CA MET A 35 12.66 -10.92 -25.71
C MET A 35 13.42 -11.95 -26.56
N LYS A 36 12.78 -13.07 -26.93
CA LYS A 36 13.37 -14.05 -27.87
C LYS A 36 13.21 -13.66 -29.33
N ARG A 37 12.37 -12.66 -29.64
CA ARG A 37 12.07 -12.26 -31.01
C ARG A 37 13.10 -11.24 -31.53
N PRO A 38 13.71 -11.46 -32.70
CA PRO A 38 14.72 -10.56 -33.24
C PRO A 38 14.16 -9.19 -33.63
N GLU A 39 12.84 -9.08 -33.87
CA GLU A 39 12.16 -7.82 -34.18
C GLU A 39 11.94 -6.93 -32.94
N ILE A 40 12.13 -7.48 -31.73
CA ILE A 40 11.89 -6.79 -30.47
C ILE A 40 13.23 -6.47 -29.82
N ALA A 41 13.61 -5.20 -29.81
CA ALA A 41 14.85 -4.76 -29.17
C ALA A 41 14.79 -4.95 -27.64
N VAL A 42 13.72 -4.48 -27.00
CA VAL A 42 13.49 -4.61 -25.55
C VAL A 42 11.98 -4.69 -25.27
N ALA A 43 11.60 -5.62 -24.39
CA ALA A 43 10.28 -5.72 -23.79
C ALA A 43 10.42 -5.71 -22.26
N PHE A 44 9.55 -4.98 -21.57
CA PHE A 44 9.55 -4.91 -20.11
C PHE A 44 8.14 -4.66 -19.57
N THR A 45 7.97 -4.86 -18.26
CA THR A 45 6.75 -4.49 -17.52
C THR A 45 7.12 -3.89 -16.18
N SER A 46 6.32 -2.92 -15.73
CA SER A 46 6.42 -2.36 -14.37
C SER A 46 5.67 -3.20 -13.33
N PHE A 47 4.90 -4.22 -13.77
CA PHE A 47 4.12 -5.06 -12.87
C PHE A 47 5.00 -5.99 -12.04
N LYS A 48 4.84 -5.92 -10.72
CA LYS A 48 5.46 -6.81 -9.73
C LYS A 48 4.46 -7.11 -8.62
N ALA A 49 4.35 -8.37 -8.23
CA ALA A 49 3.42 -8.84 -7.20
C ALA A 49 4.11 -9.21 -5.88
N ASP A 50 5.44 -9.15 -5.83
CA ASP A 50 6.30 -9.68 -4.77
C ASP A 50 6.84 -8.61 -3.82
N TYR A 51 6.27 -7.40 -3.83
CA TYR A 51 6.67 -6.37 -2.88
C TYR A 51 6.35 -6.82 -1.44
N PRO A 52 7.30 -6.72 -0.50
CA PRO A 52 7.04 -7.03 0.90
C PRO A 52 5.90 -6.19 1.45
N GLN A 53 4.96 -6.85 2.13
CA GLN A 53 3.81 -6.21 2.79
C GLN A 53 3.73 -6.72 4.22
N LEU A 54 3.34 -5.82 5.13
CA LEU A 54 3.00 -6.17 6.50
C LEU A 54 1.47 -6.22 6.61
N GLN A 55 0.94 -7.41 6.88
CA GLN A 55 -0.49 -7.60 7.11
C GLN A 55 -0.81 -7.54 8.61
N LEU A 56 -1.83 -6.77 8.96
CA LEU A 56 -2.38 -6.71 10.32
C LEU A 56 -3.70 -7.47 10.36
N ASP A 57 -3.73 -8.54 11.15
CA ASP A 57 -4.96 -9.28 11.45
C ASP A 57 -5.44 -8.92 12.86
N ILE A 58 -6.65 -8.35 12.94
CA ILE A 58 -7.25 -7.92 14.21
C ILE A 58 -8.11 -9.06 14.77
N ASN A 59 -7.87 -9.41 16.03
CA ASN A 59 -8.74 -10.34 16.76
C ASN A 59 -9.90 -9.56 17.41
N ASP A 60 -11.04 -9.54 16.74
CA ASP A 60 -12.23 -8.81 17.17
C ASP A 60 -12.79 -9.31 18.51
N GLU A 61 -12.78 -10.62 18.75
CA GLU A 61 -13.25 -11.21 20.01
C GLU A 61 -12.40 -10.72 21.18
N LYS A 62 -11.08 -10.72 21.02
CA LYS A 62 -10.15 -10.27 22.05
C LYS A 62 -10.23 -8.76 22.27
N ALA A 63 -10.36 -7.98 21.20
CA ALA A 63 -10.54 -6.53 21.30
C ALA A 63 -11.80 -6.19 22.11
N ASN A 64 -12.92 -6.87 21.82
CA ASN A 64 -14.18 -6.71 22.56
C ASN A 64 -14.04 -7.10 24.04
N GLN A 65 -13.37 -8.21 24.36
CA GLN A 65 -13.12 -8.61 25.75
C GLN A 65 -12.29 -7.58 26.54
N LEU A 66 -11.35 -6.90 25.87
CA LEU A 66 -10.53 -5.84 26.45
C LEU A 66 -11.24 -4.48 26.46
N GLY A 67 -12.48 -4.40 25.98
CA GLY A 67 -13.22 -3.14 25.90
C GLY A 67 -12.63 -2.16 24.87
N VAL A 68 -11.90 -2.65 23.88
CA VAL A 68 -11.29 -1.85 22.81
C VAL A 68 -12.13 -1.98 21.54
N ASN A 69 -12.51 -0.84 20.95
CA ASN A 69 -13.24 -0.85 19.68
C ASN A 69 -12.27 -1.10 18.52
N VAL A 70 -12.61 -2.02 17.62
CA VAL A 70 -11.84 -2.27 16.38
C VAL A 70 -11.66 -1.00 15.56
N LYS A 71 -12.68 -0.12 15.51
CA LYS A 71 -12.59 1.19 14.86
C LYS A 71 -11.48 2.05 15.45
N ASP A 72 -11.31 2.03 16.77
CA ASP A 72 -10.28 2.82 17.45
C ASP A 72 -8.89 2.23 17.16
N ILE A 73 -8.76 0.90 17.07
CA ILE A 73 -7.53 0.24 16.62
C ILE A 73 -7.15 0.70 15.21
N LEU A 74 -8.08 0.59 14.26
CA LEU A 74 -7.84 0.98 12.87
C LEU A 74 -7.51 2.48 12.74
N GLN A 75 -8.20 3.35 13.47
CA GLN A 75 -7.94 4.79 13.47
C GLN A 75 -6.56 5.14 14.05
N THR A 76 -6.17 4.48 15.14
CA THR A 76 -4.83 4.65 15.73
C THR A 76 -3.76 4.18 14.73
N MET A 77 -3.91 2.98 14.16
CA MET A 77 -2.96 2.45 13.17
C MET A 77 -2.83 3.36 11.95
N GLN A 78 -3.95 3.88 11.43
CA GLN A 78 -3.95 4.86 10.34
C GLN A 78 -3.17 6.13 10.71
N THR A 79 -3.35 6.64 11.93
CA THR A 79 -2.66 7.85 12.38
C THR A 79 -1.16 7.64 12.54
N TYR A 80 -0.73 6.50 13.10
CA TYR A 80 0.69 6.18 13.30
C TYR A 80 1.41 5.94 11.96
N PHE A 81 0.88 5.07 11.10
CA PHE A 81 1.60 4.58 9.91
C PHE A 81 1.18 5.26 8.60
N GLY A 82 -0.04 5.81 8.52
CA GLY A 82 -0.58 6.44 7.32
C GLY A 82 -0.70 7.97 7.37
N SER A 83 -0.74 8.56 8.57
CA SER A 83 -1.17 9.94 8.88
C SER A 83 -2.70 10.17 8.88
N ALA A 84 -3.12 11.20 9.60
CA ALA A 84 -4.49 11.65 9.68
C ALA A 84 -4.56 13.19 9.62
N GLN A 85 -5.48 13.73 8.83
CA GLN A 85 -5.80 15.15 8.87
C GLN A 85 -6.63 15.44 10.11
N ALA A 86 -6.13 16.28 11.01
CA ALA A 86 -6.83 16.66 12.23
C ALA A 86 -7.75 17.88 12.01
N SER A 87 -7.28 18.86 11.25
CA SER A 87 -8.01 20.11 10.98
C SER A 87 -7.34 20.91 9.85
N ASP A 88 -7.86 22.10 9.60
CA ASP A 88 -7.24 23.13 8.75
C ASP A 88 -7.07 24.43 9.55
N PHE A 89 -6.05 25.23 9.21
CA PHE A 89 -5.87 26.57 9.77
C PHE A 89 -5.56 27.60 8.70
N ASN A 90 -5.90 28.87 8.96
CA ASN A 90 -5.59 29.99 8.08
C ASN A 90 -4.33 30.72 8.56
N ARG A 91 -3.40 30.99 7.64
CA ARG A 91 -2.27 31.88 7.87
C ARG A 91 -2.02 32.74 6.64
N PHE A 92 -2.08 34.06 6.80
CA PHE A 92 -1.93 35.03 5.70
C PHE A 92 -2.93 34.84 4.55
N GLY A 93 -4.18 34.49 4.87
CA GLY A 93 -5.23 34.28 3.87
C GLY A 93 -5.16 32.94 3.13
N LYS A 94 -4.17 32.09 3.46
CA LYS A 94 -4.02 30.74 2.89
C LYS A 94 -4.46 29.69 3.92
N TYR A 95 -5.20 28.69 3.45
CA TYR A 95 -5.57 27.52 4.25
C TYR A 95 -4.47 26.46 4.18
N TYR A 96 -4.09 25.93 5.34
CA TYR A 96 -3.10 24.87 5.49
C TYR A 96 -3.72 23.71 6.25
N ARG A 97 -3.39 22.49 5.83
CA ARG A 97 -3.82 21.26 6.50
C ARG A 97 -2.97 21.00 7.73
N VAL A 98 -3.61 20.64 8.83
CA VAL A 98 -2.96 20.09 10.02
C VAL A 98 -3.01 18.57 9.90
N VAL A 99 -1.84 17.97 9.70
CA VAL A 99 -1.68 16.51 9.58
C VAL A 99 -0.94 16.02 10.83
N VAL A 100 -1.48 14.96 11.43
CA VAL A 100 -0.88 14.26 12.56
C VAL A 100 -0.33 12.93 12.06
N GLN A 101 0.89 12.62 12.46
CA GLN A 101 1.58 11.38 12.14
C GLN A 101 2.56 11.06 13.26
N ALA A 102 2.86 9.78 13.45
CA ALA A 102 3.96 9.38 14.33
C ALA A 102 5.32 9.83 13.77
N ASP A 103 6.25 10.12 14.67
CA ASP A 103 7.64 10.39 14.32
C ASP A 103 8.27 9.21 13.59
N ILE A 104 9.31 9.48 12.80
CA ILE A 104 9.92 8.49 11.91
C ILE A 104 10.40 7.26 12.70
N ALA A 105 11.02 7.45 13.86
CA ALA A 105 11.52 6.37 14.70
C ALA A 105 10.40 5.41 15.17
N ASP A 106 9.15 5.90 15.25
CA ASP A 106 7.99 5.15 15.72
C ASP A 106 7.18 4.50 14.61
N ARG A 107 7.66 4.54 13.36
CA ARG A 107 7.02 3.88 12.22
C ARG A 107 7.99 3.35 11.15
N ALA A 108 9.28 3.35 11.43
CA ALA A 108 10.31 2.94 10.47
C ALA A 108 10.45 1.42 10.31
N ASP A 109 10.11 0.64 11.35
CA ASP A 109 10.32 -0.81 11.39
C ASP A 109 9.00 -1.54 11.71
N PRO A 110 8.80 -2.77 11.21
CA PRO A 110 7.62 -3.58 11.55
C PRO A 110 7.39 -3.74 13.06
N SER A 111 8.46 -3.84 13.87
CA SER A 111 8.37 -3.96 15.33
C SER A 111 7.83 -2.70 16.02
N SER A 112 7.76 -1.56 15.32
CA SER A 112 7.15 -0.34 15.88
C SER A 112 5.66 -0.51 16.19
N ILE A 113 4.99 -1.49 15.59
CA ILE A 113 3.59 -1.79 15.91
C ILE A 113 3.39 -2.19 17.37
N ASP A 114 4.39 -2.83 17.98
CA ASP A 114 4.32 -3.32 19.37
C ASP A 114 4.31 -2.17 20.39
N ARG A 115 4.67 -0.96 19.95
CA ARG A 115 4.67 0.26 20.78
C ARG A 115 3.38 1.06 20.64
N VAL A 116 2.42 0.60 19.84
CA VAL A 116 1.14 1.27 19.63
C VAL A 116 0.15 0.85 20.72
N PHE A 117 -0.38 1.83 21.43
CA PHE A 117 -1.41 1.62 22.44
C PHE A 117 -2.74 2.22 22.00
N VAL A 118 -3.83 1.51 22.27
CA VAL A 118 -5.18 1.95 21.99
C VAL A 118 -5.93 2.03 23.31
N LYS A 119 -6.64 3.14 23.52
CA LYS A 119 -7.40 3.36 24.74
C LYS A 119 -8.61 2.42 24.79
N ASN A 120 -8.81 1.76 25.92
CA ASN A 120 -10.01 0.98 26.21
C ASN A 120 -11.15 1.89 26.71
N LYS A 121 -12.37 1.36 26.76
CA LYS A 121 -13.56 2.10 27.23
C LYS A 121 -13.66 2.23 28.75
N THR A 122 -12.76 1.61 29.52
CA THR A 122 -12.87 1.45 30.98
C THR A 122 -11.70 2.10 31.70
#